data_AF-E2IZR3-F1
#
_entry.id   AF-E2IZR3-F1
#
_cell.length_a   1.000
_cell.length_b   1.000
_cell.length_c   1.000
_cell.angle_alpha   90.00
_cell.angle_beta   90.00
_cell.angle_gamma   90.00
#
_symmetry.space_group_name_H-M   'P 1'
#
loop_
_entity.id
_entity.type
_entity.pdbx_description
1 polymer ?
#
loop_
_entity_poly.entity_id
_entity_poly.type
_entity_poly.pdbx_seq_one_letter_code
_entity_poly.pdbx_strand_id
1 'polypeptide(L)' 'MTHQTHAYHMVNPSPWPLTGALSALLMTSGLIMWFHYNSMSLLTLGLTTN' A
#
# COMPACT_ATOMS: atom_id res chain seq x y z
N MET A 1 -29.41 -13.58 -19.01
CA MET A 1 -28.04 -13.94 -19.46
C MET A 1 -27.07 -13.15 -18.59
N THR A 2 -26.37 -13.83 -17.68
CA THR A 2 -25.44 -13.23 -16.70
C THR A 2 -23.98 -13.65 -16.96
N HIS A 3 -23.71 -14.24 -18.14
CA HIS A 3 -22.39 -14.73 -18.50
C HIS A 3 -21.67 -13.72 -19.38
N GLN A 4 -20.41 -13.43 -19.03
CA GLN A 4 -19.57 -12.52 -19.81
C GLN A 4 -19.21 -13.20 -21.15
N THR A 5 -19.32 -12.48 -22.26
CA THR A 5 -19.00 -13.00 -23.61
C THR A 5 -17.53 -12.85 -23.97
N HIS A 6 -16.72 -12.34 -23.05
CA HIS A 6 -15.29 -12.10 -23.22
C HIS A 6 -14.46 -12.95 -22.26
N ALA A 7 -13.22 -13.23 -22.64
CA ALA A 7 -12.26 -13.97 -21.82
C ALA A 7 -11.55 -13.12 -20.74
N TYR A 8 -11.91 -11.83 -20.58
CA TYR A 8 -11.35 -10.97 -19.53
C TYR A 8 -11.94 -11.29 -18.16
N HIS A 9 -11.09 -11.21 -17.13
CA HIS A 9 -11.47 -11.36 -15.73
C HIS A 9 -11.82 -9.99 -15.14
N MET A 10 -13.07 -9.80 -14.72
CA MET A 10 -13.47 -8.62 -13.96
C MET A 10 -13.13 -8.83 -12.49
N VAL A 11 -12.02 -8.24 -12.06
CA VAL A 11 -11.53 -8.35 -10.68
C VAL A 11 -12.52 -7.67 -9.72
N ASN A 12 -12.83 -8.36 -8.62
CA ASN A 12 -13.65 -7.79 -7.56
C ASN A 12 -12.92 -6.60 -6.90
N PRO A 13 -13.64 -5.56 -6.44
CA PRO A 13 -13.04 -4.52 -5.63
C PRO A 13 -12.27 -5.12 -4.46
N SER A 14 -11.03 -4.69 -4.27
CA SER A 14 -10.17 -5.15 -3.18
C SER A 14 -9.59 -3.95 -2.42
N PRO A 15 -9.38 -4.07 -1.10
CA PRO A 15 -8.79 -3.01 -0.29
C PRO A 15 -7.27 -2.91 -0.46
N TRP A 16 -6.61 -3.95 -0.99
CA TRP A 16 -5.16 -4.07 -1.08
C TRP A 16 -4.45 -2.93 -1.83
N PRO A 17 -4.98 -2.38 -2.95
CA PRO A 17 -4.36 -1.23 -3.61
C PRO A 17 -4.29 0.01 -2.70
N LEU A 18 -5.30 0.21 -1.86
CA LEU A 18 -5.34 1.33 -0.93
C LEU A 18 -4.35 1.13 0.21
N THR A 19 -4.31 -0.06 0.82
CA THR A 19 -3.38 -0.35 1.92
C THR A 19 -1.93 -0.31 1.44
N GLY A 20 -1.64 -0.85 0.26
CA GLY A 20 -0.30 -0.80 -0.34
C GLY A 20 0.15 0.62 -0.67
N ALA A 21 -0.75 1.49 -1.15
CA ALA A 21 -0.43 2.90 -1.37
C ALA A 21 -0.10 3.64 -0.06
N LEU A 22 -0.84 3.36 1.01
CA LEU A 22 -0.56 3.92 2.34
C LEU A 22 0.76 3.39 2.92
N SER A 23 1.04 2.10 2.76
CA SER A 23 2.31 1.49 3.20
C SER A 23 3.51 2.15 2.51
N ALA A 24 3.44 2.34 1.18
CA ALA A 24 4.48 3.03 0.43
C ALA A 24 4.70 4.48 0.88
N LEU A 25 3.62 5.22 1.19
CA LEU A 25 3.69 6.57 1.73
C LEU A 25 4.39 6.60 3.10
N LEU A 26 4.03 5.69 3.99
CA LEU A 26 4.61 5.58 5.33
C LEU A 26 6.09 5.17 5.28
N MET A 27 6.47 4.25 4.40
CA MET A 27 7.88 3.89 4.20
C MET A 27 8.71 5.08 3.70
N THR A 28 8.21 5.79 2.68
CA THR A 28 8.96 6.91 2.09
C THR A 28 9.13 8.05 3.09
N SER A 29 8.05 8.42 3.79
CA SER A 29 8.12 9.43 4.86
C SER A 29 8.95 8.97 6.05
N GLY A 30 8.89 7.68 6.42
CA GLY A 30 9.70 7.08 7.46
C GLY A 30 11.20 7.13 7.17
N LEU A 31 11.61 6.86 5.92
CA LEU A 31 13.02 6.99 5.51
C LEU A 31 13.50 8.45 5.59
N ILE A 32 12.68 9.41 5.17
CA ILE A 32 13.00 10.84 5.28
C ILE A 32 13.19 11.22 6.75
N MET A 33 12.29 10.75 7.63
CA MET A 33 12.36 11.03 9.07
C MET A 33 13.57 10.39 9.74
N TRP A 34 13.96 9.19 9.30
CA TRP A 34 15.18 8.57 9.78
C TRP A 34 16.42 9.40 9.40
N PHE A 35 16.56 9.77 8.12
CA PHE A 35 17.78 10.46 7.67
C PHE A 35 17.93 11.89 8.20
N HIS A 36 16.84 12.60 8.47
CA HIS A 36 16.91 14.01 8.89
C HIS A 36 16.76 14.20 10.41
N TYR A 37 16.00 13.32 11.07
CA TYR A 37 15.63 13.48 12.48
C TYR A 37 16.05 12.29 13.34
N ASN A 38 16.75 11.30 12.77
CA ASN A 38 17.15 10.06 13.43
C ASN A 38 15.98 9.31 14.11
N SER A 39 14.76 9.50 13.58
CA SER A 39 13.53 8.92 14.14
C SER A 39 13.02 7.80 13.24
N MET A 40 12.92 6.60 13.81
CA MET A 40 12.53 5.38 13.10
C MET A 40 11.05 5.03 13.21
N SER A 41 10.28 5.76 14.02
CA SER A 41 8.90 5.39 14.37
C SER A 41 8.00 5.25 13.14
N LEU A 42 8.07 6.21 12.22
CA LEU A 42 7.31 6.19 10.97
C LEU A 42 7.75 5.07 10.03
N LEU A 43 9.05 4.76 9.97
CA LEU A 43 9.56 3.66 9.17
C LEU A 43 9.09 2.31 9.70
N THR A 44 9.14 2.11 11.02
CA THR A 44 8.64 0.88 11.65
C THR A 44 7.14 0.72 11.45
N LEU A 45 6.37 1.82 11.47
CA LEU A 45 4.95 1.78 11.17
C LEU A 45 4.71 1.32 9.72
N GLY A 46 5.42 1.93 8.76
CA GLY A 46 5.34 1.56 7.34
C GLY A 46 5.68 0.09 7.07
N LEU A 47 6.69 -0.45 7.75
CA LEU A 47 7.09 -1.86 7.62
C LEU A 47 6.09 -2.85 8.23
N THR A 48 5.28 -2.40 9.20
CA THR A 48 4.20 -3.22 9.78
C THR A 48 2.88 -3.10 9.02
N THR A 49 2.73 -2.08 8.17
CA THR A 49 1.56 -1.91 7.31
C THR A 49 1.71 -2.72 6.03
N ASN A 50 0.74 -3.62 5.83
CA ASN A 50 0.62 -4.63 4.75
C ASN A 50 1.00 -4.13 3.35
#